data_AF-A0A1M6PSV2-F1
#
_entry.id   AF-A0A1M6PSV2-F1
#
_cell.length_a   1.000
_cell.length_b   1.000
_cell.length_c   1.000
_cell.angle_alpha   90.00
_cell.angle_beta   90.00
_cell.angle_gamma   90.00
#
_symmetry.space_group_name_H-M   'P 1'
#
loop_
_entity.id
_entity.type
_entity.pdbx_description
1 polymer ?
#
loop_
_entity_poly.entity_id
_entity_poly.type
_entity_poly.pdbx_seq_one_letter_code
_entity_poly.pdbx_strand_id
1 'polypeptide(L)'
;MSDNNIICRCSDLTKEDIRRLIEEGYTTFDEIKRVSRAGMGPCQGRTCMPLILREISIITGKPISEIMPGTYRPPVKAITLGQIAEACTEGGNEHD
;
A
#
# COMPACT_ATOMS: atom_id res chain seq x y z
N MET A 1 16.74 2.37 -20.31
CA MET A 1 16.59 2.75 -18.88
C MET A 1 16.21 1.48 -18.15
N SER A 2 16.91 1.11 -17.08
CA SER A 2 16.83 -0.24 -16.47
C SER A 2 15.44 -0.55 -15.89
N ASP A 3 14.79 -1.58 -16.40
CA ASP A 3 13.48 -2.06 -15.92
C ASP A 3 13.54 -2.78 -14.56
N ASN A 4 14.75 -3.05 -14.06
CA ASN A 4 15.04 -3.61 -12.73
C ASN A 4 14.90 -2.63 -11.54
N ASN A 5 14.18 -1.53 -11.70
CA ASN A 5 13.96 -0.60 -10.59
C ASN A 5 12.94 -1.16 -9.60
N ILE A 6 13.34 -1.39 -8.35
CA ILE A 6 12.45 -1.88 -7.30
C ILE A 6 11.41 -0.81 -6.94
N ILE A 7 10.13 -1.17 -7.07
CA ILE A 7 8.99 -0.35 -6.64
C ILE A 7 8.55 -0.73 -5.24
N CYS A 8 8.47 -2.03 -4.92
CA CYS A 8 8.11 -2.52 -3.60
C CYS A 8 9.20 -3.40 -3.00
N ARG A 9 9.93 -2.87 -2.02
CA ARG A 9 10.98 -3.60 -1.29
C ARG A 9 10.45 -4.71 -0.38
N CYS A 10 9.18 -4.65 0.02
CA CYS A 10 8.61 -5.65 0.93
C CYS A 10 8.12 -6.90 0.23
N SER A 11 7.85 -6.80 -1.07
CA SER A 11 7.29 -7.87 -1.90
C SER A 11 8.22 -8.19 -3.09
N ASP A 12 9.43 -7.62 -3.09
CA ASP A 12 10.43 -7.73 -4.14
C ASP A 12 9.88 -7.48 -5.56
N LEU A 13 9.06 -6.44 -5.71
CA LEU A 13 8.43 -6.08 -6.98
C LEU A 13 9.23 -5.02 -7.71
N THR A 14 9.54 -5.29 -8.98
CA THR A 14 10.16 -4.34 -9.89
C THR A 14 9.12 -3.44 -10.56
N LYS A 15 9.61 -2.43 -11.28
CA LYS A 15 8.79 -1.59 -12.15
C LYS A 15 8.14 -2.40 -13.27
N GLU A 16 8.89 -3.34 -13.86
CA GLU A 16 8.37 -4.22 -14.90
C GLU A 16 7.19 -5.06 -14.42
N ASP A 17 7.29 -5.63 -13.20
CA ASP A 17 6.20 -6.42 -12.63
C ASP A 17 4.90 -5.62 -12.48
N ILE A 18 5.01 -4.37 -12.03
CA ILE A 18 3.84 -3.47 -11.90
C ILE A 18 3.26 -3.14 -13.27
N ARG A 19 4.09 -2.87 -14.28
CA ARG A 19 3.63 -2.56 -15.63
C ARG A 19 2.93 -3.75 -16.27
N ARG A 20 3.48 -4.95 -16.13
CA ARG A 20 2.87 -6.20 -16.60
C ARG A 20 1.46 -6.37 -16.03
N LEU A 21 1.28 -6.15 -14.73
CA LEU A 21 -0.04 -6.22 -14.10
C LEU A 21 -1.02 -5.16 -14.66
N ILE A 22 -0.54 -3.94 -14.93
CA ILE A 22 -1.40 -2.90 -15.51
C ILE A 22 -1.80 -3.27 -16.95
N GLU A 23 -0.88 -3.82 -17.73
CA GLU A 23 -1.12 -4.32 -19.10
C GLU A 23 -2.08 -5.52 -19.13
N GLU A 24 -2.07 -6.36 -18.09
CA GLU A 24 -3.05 -7.44 -17.86
C GLU A 24 -4.46 -6.90 -17.49
N GLY A 25 -4.60 -5.60 -17.21
CA GLY A 25 -5.88 -4.94 -16.96
C GLY A 25 -6.13 -4.52 -15.51
N TYR A 26 -5.18 -4.73 -14.59
CA TYR A 26 -5.31 -4.27 -13.21
C TYR A 26 -5.03 -2.77 -13.13
N THR A 27 -6.08 -1.95 -13.11
CA THR A 27 -5.98 -0.49 -13.29
C THR A 27 -6.27 0.30 -12.01
N THR A 28 -6.48 -0.39 -10.89
CA THR A 28 -6.61 0.23 -9.57
C THR A 28 -5.51 -0.24 -8.63
N PHE A 29 -5.17 0.60 -7.64
CA PHE A 29 -4.18 0.23 -6.63
C PHE A 29 -4.61 -1.00 -5.82
N ASP A 30 -5.91 -1.12 -5.50
CA ASP A 30 -6.42 -2.25 -4.72
C ASP A 30 -6.38 -3.58 -5.48
N GLU A 31 -6.58 -3.59 -6.79
CA GLU A 31 -6.37 -4.78 -7.63
C GLU A 31 -4.90 -5.21 -7.61
N ILE A 32 -3.98 -4.28 -7.91
CA ILE A 32 -2.54 -4.55 -7.89
C ILE A 32 -2.10 -5.03 -6.51
N LYS A 33 -2.59 -4.41 -5.43
CA LYS A 33 -2.33 -4.83 -4.04
C LYS A 33 -2.79 -6.26 -3.78
N ARG A 34 -3.99 -6.65 -4.23
CA ARG A 34 -4.53 -8.00 -4.00
C ARG A 34 -3.73 -9.08 -4.71
N VAL A 35 -3.26 -8.81 -5.93
CA VAL A 35 -2.51 -9.78 -6.74
C VAL A 35 -1.05 -9.85 -6.31
N SER A 36 -0.39 -8.70 -6.12
CA SER A 36 1.06 -8.61 -5.91
C SER A 36 1.49 -8.48 -4.45
N ARG A 37 0.54 -8.23 -3.53
CA ARG A 37 0.78 -7.86 -2.12
C ARG A 37 1.52 -6.51 -1.92
N ALA A 38 1.69 -5.72 -2.98
CA ALA A 38 2.26 -4.39 -2.87
C ALA A 38 1.50 -3.54 -1.84
N GLY A 39 2.24 -2.90 -0.93
CA GLY A 39 1.67 -2.07 0.12
C GLY A 39 1.16 -2.80 1.37
N MET A 40 1.26 -4.14 1.42
CA MET A 40 0.90 -4.94 2.61
C MET A 40 2.07 -5.18 3.59
N GLY A 41 3.29 -4.74 3.23
CA GLY A 41 4.46 -4.86 4.10
C GLY A 41 4.45 -3.92 5.31
N PRO A 42 5.47 -3.96 6.17
CA PRO A 42 5.56 -3.11 7.37
C PRO A 42 5.55 -1.60 7.07
N CYS A 43 5.89 -1.21 5.83
CA CYS A 43 5.79 0.18 5.39
C CYS A 43 4.35 0.63 5.06
N GLN A 44 3.37 -0.29 5.00
CA GLN A 44 1.95 -0.03 4.71
C GLN A 44 1.73 0.84 3.46
N GLY A 45 2.53 0.60 2.42
CA GLY A 45 2.39 1.32 1.14
C GLY A 45 2.99 2.73 1.10
N ARG A 46 3.58 3.25 2.18
CA ARG A 46 4.15 4.62 2.23
C ARG A 46 5.16 4.94 1.11
N THR A 47 5.83 3.93 0.58
CA THR A 47 6.85 4.11 -0.48
C THR A 47 6.34 3.68 -1.84
N CYS A 48 5.81 2.47 -1.95
CA CYS A 48 5.41 1.90 -3.24
C CYS A 48 4.07 2.45 -3.76
N MET A 49 3.12 2.83 -2.91
CA MET A 49 1.79 3.31 -3.35
C MET A 49 1.86 4.52 -4.29
N PRO A 50 2.54 5.64 -3.95
CA PRO A 50 2.62 6.78 -4.86
C PRO A 50 3.32 6.44 -6.18
N LEU A 51 4.27 5.50 -6.17
CA LEU A 51 4.95 5.04 -7.38
C LEU A 51 4.02 4.21 -8.28
N ILE A 52 3.25 3.30 -7.69
CA ILE A 52 2.27 2.47 -8.41
C ILE A 52 1.17 3.35 -9.01
N LEU A 53 0.61 4.30 -8.23
CA LEU A 53 -0.40 5.24 -8.73
C LEU A 53 0.12 6.05 -9.93
N ARG A 54 1.41 6.44 -9.90
CA ARG A 54 2.05 7.12 -11.03
C ARG A 54 2.15 6.23 -12.26
N GLU A 55 2.56 4.96 -12.12
CA GLU A 55 2.63 4.05 -13.27
C GLU A 55 1.25 3.74 -13.85
N ILE A 56 0.21 3.60 -13.00
CA ILE A 56 -1.19 3.48 -13.47
C ILE A 56 -1.57 4.73 -14.28
N SER A 57 -1.28 5.94 -13.78
CA SER A 57 -1.58 7.19 -14.48
C SER A 57 -0.89 7.27 -15.85
N ILE A 58 0.39 6.90 -15.91
CA ILE A 58 1.17 6.91 -17.15
C ILE A 58 0.59 5.95 -18.18
N ILE A 59 0.25 4.71 -17.79
CA ILE A 59 -0.19 3.68 -18.73
C ILE A 59 -1.65 3.86 -19.14
N THR A 60 -2.53 4.20 -18.19
CA THR A 60 -3.97 4.38 -18.47
C THR A 60 -4.30 5.75 -19.08
N GLY A 61 -3.37 6.71 -19.03
CA GLY A 61 -3.57 8.09 -19.46
C GLY A 61 -4.50 8.91 -18.55
N LYS A 62 -5.01 8.33 -17.45
CA LYS A 62 -5.88 9.02 -16.51
C LYS A 62 -5.06 9.97 -15.61
N PRO A 63 -5.58 11.16 -15.29
CA PRO A 63 -4.91 12.04 -14.34
C PRO A 63 -4.86 11.38 -12.96
N ILE A 64 -3.78 11.59 -12.22
CA ILE A 64 -3.57 10.94 -10.91
C ILE A 64 -4.67 11.24 -9.89
N SER A 65 -5.37 12.38 -10.04
CA SER A 65 -6.51 12.78 -9.22
C SER A 65 -7.73 11.86 -9.35
N GLU A 66 -7.85 11.14 -10.46
CA GLU A 66 -8.95 10.17 -10.70
C GLU A 66 -8.61 8.76 -10.20
N ILE A 67 -7.36 8.50 -9.82
CA ILE A 67 -6.92 7.19 -9.38
C ILE A 67 -6.99 7.14 -7.85
N MET A 68 -7.88 6.30 -7.34
CA MET A 68 -8.06 6.16 -5.90
C MET A 68 -6.85 5.50 -5.24
N PRO A 69 -6.28 6.13 -4.19
CA PRO A 69 -5.26 5.48 -3.37
C PRO A 69 -5.88 4.36 -2.52
N GLY A 70 -5.04 3.47 -2.01
CA GLY A 70 -5.49 2.44 -1.07
C GLY A 70 -6.05 3.04 0.23
N THR A 71 -7.00 2.35 0.86
CA THR A 71 -7.60 2.82 2.11
C THR A 71 -6.56 2.89 3.25
N TYR A 72 -6.48 4.04 3.90
CA TYR A 72 -5.70 4.21 5.13
C TYR A 72 -6.42 3.58 6.32
N ARG A 73 -5.71 2.76 7.09
CA ARG A 73 -6.25 2.07 8.26
C ARG A 73 -5.35 2.32 9.48
N PRO A 74 -5.91 2.59 10.67
CA PRO A 74 -5.13 2.64 11.90
C PRO A 74 -4.64 1.23 12.30
N PRO A 75 -3.51 1.12 13.02
CA PRO A 75 -2.58 2.19 13.39
C PRO A 75 -1.63 2.58 12.24
N VAL A 76 -1.30 3.87 12.12
CA VAL A 76 -0.43 4.41 11.03
C VAL A 76 1.00 3.86 11.11
N LYS A 77 1.49 3.63 12.33
CA LYS A 77 2.76 2.98 12.62
C LYS A 77 2.49 1.66 13.33
N ALA A 78 3.36 0.69 13.12
CA ALA A 78 3.30 -0.54 13.88
C ALA A 78 3.47 -0.23 15.37
N ILE A 79 2.58 -0.79 16.19
CA ILE A 79 2.62 -0.75 17.64
C ILE A 79 2.56 -2.21 18.14
N THR A 80 3.08 -2.44 19.32
CA THR A 80 3.02 -3.76 19.95
C THR A 80 1.63 -4.03 20.51
N LEU A 81 1.25 -5.29 20.64
CA LEU A 81 0.00 -5.67 21.32
C LEU A 81 0.02 -5.24 22.80
N GLY A 82 1.19 -5.23 23.45
CA GLY A 82 1.33 -4.74 24.83
C GLY A 82 0.93 -3.27 24.98
N GLN A 83 1.33 -2.41 24.04
CA GLN A 83 0.92 -1.00 24.03
C GLN A 83 -0.59 -0.83 23.84
N ILE A 84 -1.24 -1.72 23.09
CA ILE A 84 -2.70 -1.73 22.96
C ILE A 84 -3.34 -2.14 24.29
N ALA A 85 -2.82 -3.19 24.94
CA ALA A 85 -3.36 -3.68 26.21
C ALA A 85 -3.21 -2.65 27.34
N GLU A 86 -2.06 -1.97 27.42
CA GLU A 86 -1.81 -0.88 28.39
C GLU A 86 -2.80 0.27 28.21
N ALA A 87 -3.02 0.71 26.96
CA ALA A 87 -3.97 1.77 26.65
C ALA A 87 -5.43 1.42 27.02
N CYS A 88 -5.81 0.13 27.05
CA CYS A 88 -7.14 -0.29 27.52
C CYS A 88 -7.29 -0.16 29.04
N THR A 89 -6.22 -0.33 29.82
CA THR A 89 -6.28 -0.28 31.29
C THR A 89 -6.36 1.14 31.84
N GLU A 90 -5.85 2.14 31.11
CA GLU A 90 -5.91 3.55 31.51
C GLU A 90 -7.28 4.20 31.24
N GLY A 91 -8.12 3.59 30.39
CA GLY A 91 -9.42 4.12 29.96
C GLY A 91 -10.67 3.45 30.56
N GLY A 92 -10.50 2.55 31.54
CA GLY A 92 -11.58 1.72 32.08
C GLY A 92 -11.57 1.67 33.60
N ASN A 93 -11.81 2.80 34.26
CA ASN A 93 -12.20 2.84 35.66
C ASN A 93 -13.67 3.32 35.76
N GLU A 94 -14.53 2.75 34.92
CA GLU A 94 -15.99 2.80 35.06
C GLU A 94 -16.51 1.45 34.56
N HIS A 95 -16.84 0.55 35.50
CA HIS A 95 -17.99 -0.36 35.52
C HIS A 95 -17.77 -1.44 36.59
N ASP A 96 -18.26 -1.15 37.80
CA ASP A 96 -18.96 -2.13 38.66
C ASP A 96 -20.23 -2.63 37.96
#